data_AF-A0A258AR80-F1
#
_entry.id   AF-A0A258AR80-F1
#
_cell.length_a   1.000
_cell.length_b   1.000
_cell.length_c   1.000
_cell.angle_alpha   90.00
_cell.angle_beta   90.00
_cell.angle_gamma   90.00
#
_symmetry.space_group_name_H-M   'P 1'
#
loop_
_entity.id
_entity.type
_entity.pdbx_description
1 polymer ?
#
loop_
_entity_poly.entity_id
_entity_poly.type
_entity_poly.pdbx_seq_one_letter_code
_entity_poly.pdbx_strand_id
1 'polypeptide(L)'
;MISLPKRNVLLELKIKSDNPDQIEASHAIMASGGIGSRSKALRPTNTVSGVISDGAKQMIEHDLQNDCHHALWLHASGYDAHAHWEQLLFTLYGSQRLVSTERGNMILCYFFHDSEFWRYRKTLAASFVSVWESEGNLSVKLCINPHYSKKHEFRDSEIYTALSNGLLDVEQMEDGQEVFFMDGKCDRKDSRSVIEYLRAKYALNHLQTFDMGYQYAGMWVQQSEDSKGD
;
A
#
# COMPACT_ATOMS: atom_id res chain seq x y z
N MET A 1 -4.06 41.36 -11.46
CA MET A 1 -3.72 40.06 -12.06
C MET A 1 -3.43 39.12 -10.92
N ILE A 2 -4.38 38.25 -10.54
CA ILE A 2 -4.25 37.41 -9.35
C ILE A 2 -3.48 36.16 -9.78
N SER A 3 -2.18 36.13 -9.49
CA SER A 3 -1.41 34.89 -9.54
C SER A 3 -1.86 34.03 -8.36
N LEU A 4 -2.62 32.97 -8.62
CA LEU A 4 -2.76 31.91 -7.63
C LEU A 4 -1.37 31.25 -7.46
N PRO A 5 -0.89 31.00 -6.24
CA PRO A 5 0.42 30.39 -6.04
C PRO A 5 0.43 28.99 -6.67
N LYS A 6 1.52 28.63 -7.35
CA LYS A 6 1.86 27.23 -7.64
C LYS A 6 1.76 26.47 -6.32
N ARG A 7 0.77 25.59 -6.18
CA ARG A 7 0.57 24.81 -4.96
C ARG A 7 1.58 23.66 -5.00
N ASN A 8 2.61 23.77 -4.17
CA ASN A 8 3.73 22.84 -4.18
C ASN A 8 3.33 21.52 -3.51
N VAL A 9 3.84 20.42 -4.07
CA VAL A 9 3.82 19.11 -3.43
C VAL A 9 5.16 18.92 -2.74
N LEU A 10 5.14 18.62 -1.45
CA LEU A 10 6.34 18.19 -0.73
C LEU A 10 6.40 16.66 -0.80
N LEU A 11 7.49 16.16 -1.40
CA LEU A 11 7.75 14.74 -1.57
C LEU A 11 8.86 14.30 -0.62
N GLU A 12 8.61 13.21 0.09
CA GLU A 12 9.60 12.51 0.93
C GLU A 12 9.74 11.09 0.40
N LEU A 13 10.98 10.61 0.19
CA LEU A 13 11.24 9.28 -0.33
C LEU A 13 11.65 8.33 0.79
N LYS A 14 10.97 7.19 0.88
CA LYS A 14 11.36 6.06 1.73
C LYS A 14 11.46 4.79 0.91
N ILE A 15 12.49 3.99 1.24
CA ILE A 15 12.74 2.71 0.59
C ILE A 15 12.45 1.59 1.58
N LYS A 16 11.66 0.60 1.17
CA LYS A 16 11.49 -0.67 1.87
C LYS A 16 12.24 -1.76 1.11
N SER A 17 13.31 -2.26 1.71
CA SER A 17 14.10 -3.40 1.22
C SER A 17 13.98 -4.61 2.16
N ASP A 18 14.50 -5.76 1.76
CA ASP A 18 14.57 -6.94 2.62
C ASP A 18 15.40 -6.69 3.88
N ASN A 19 15.19 -7.53 4.90
CA ASN A 19 16.05 -7.53 6.08
C ASN A 19 17.42 -8.14 5.72
N PRO A 20 18.54 -7.42 5.88
CA PRO A 20 19.88 -7.93 5.60
C PRO A 20 20.20 -9.25 6.32
N ASP A 21 19.80 -9.38 7.58
CA ASP A 21 20.07 -10.59 8.38
C ASP A 21 19.37 -11.82 7.79
N GLN A 22 18.16 -11.63 7.23
CA GLN A 22 17.42 -12.70 6.57
C GLN A 22 18.04 -13.05 5.21
N ILE A 23 18.61 -12.08 4.51
CA ILE A 23 19.37 -12.32 3.28
C ILE A 23 20.60 -13.16 3.61
N GLU A 24 21.38 -12.77 4.62
CA GLU A 24 22.61 -13.47 5.01
C GLU A 24 22.32 -14.92 5.45
N ALA A 25 21.29 -15.13 6.27
CA ALA A 25 20.87 -16.48 6.68
C ALA A 25 20.47 -17.34 5.46
N SER A 26 19.81 -16.75 4.48
CA SER A 26 19.41 -17.47 3.26
C SER A 26 20.62 -17.80 2.38
N HIS A 27 21.58 -16.88 2.26
CA HIS A 27 22.84 -17.12 1.56
C HIS A 27 23.63 -18.27 2.20
N ALA A 28 23.65 -18.36 3.53
CA ALA A 28 24.32 -19.46 4.23
C ALA A 28 23.67 -20.82 3.93
N ILE A 29 22.34 -20.90 3.87
CA ILE A 29 21.60 -22.12 3.49
C ILE A 29 21.93 -22.50 2.05
N MET A 30 21.88 -21.54 1.12
CA MET A 30 22.19 -21.81 -0.28
C MET A 30 23.64 -22.25 -0.49
N ALA A 31 24.61 -21.64 0.20
CA ALA A 31 26.02 -22.01 0.12
C ALA A 31 26.28 -23.45 0.58
N SER A 32 25.42 -23.99 1.43
CA SER A 32 25.48 -25.39 1.89
C SER A 32 24.83 -26.41 0.92
N GLY A 33 24.34 -25.95 -0.24
CA GLY A 33 23.56 -26.75 -1.19
C GLY A 33 22.10 -26.97 -0.77
N GLY A 34 21.63 -26.24 0.24
CA GLY A 34 20.26 -26.29 0.70
C GLY A 34 19.32 -25.43 -0.15
N ILE A 35 18.03 -25.78 -0.16
CA ILE A 35 16.98 -24.97 -0.79
C ILE A 35 16.46 -23.98 0.27
N GLY A 36 16.60 -22.69 -0.02
CA GLY A 36 15.99 -21.63 0.78
C GLY A 36 14.56 -21.38 0.32
N SER A 37 13.58 -21.54 1.22
CA SER A 37 12.20 -21.11 1.00
C SER A 37 11.87 -19.94 1.92
N ARG A 38 11.23 -18.90 1.38
CA ARG A 38 10.64 -17.82 2.19
C ARG A 38 9.16 -17.71 1.93
N SER A 39 8.44 -17.42 3.00
CA SER A 39 7.01 -17.13 2.97
C SER A 39 6.75 -15.85 3.74
N LYS A 40 6.02 -14.91 3.12
CA LYS A 40 5.78 -13.59 3.69
C LYS A 40 4.32 -13.22 3.62
N ALA A 41 3.72 -13.00 4.79
CA ALA A 41 2.32 -12.59 4.89
C ALA A 41 2.10 -11.19 4.31
N LEU A 42 1.15 -11.07 3.40
CA LEU A 42 0.70 -9.85 2.74
C LEU A 42 -0.42 -9.21 3.58
N ARG A 43 -0.01 -8.64 4.71
CA ARG A 43 -0.89 -7.93 5.64
C ARG A 43 -0.19 -6.68 6.16
N PRO A 44 -0.92 -5.73 6.76
CA PRO A 44 -0.29 -4.60 7.41
C PRO A 44 0.76 -5.05 8.43
N THR A 45 1.93 -4.39 8.46
CA THR A 45 2.99 -4.69 9.41
C THR A 45 3.49 -3.43 10.12
N ASN A 46 3.92 -3.59 11.37
CA ASN A 46 4.49 -2.49 12.16
C ASN A 46 5.77 -1.92 11.54
N THR A 47 6.56 -2.75 10.84
CA THR A 47 7.76 -2.29 10.14
C THR A 47 7.41 -1.32 9.02
N VAL A 48 6.40 -1.64 8.21
CA VAL A 48 5.93 -0.76 7.13
C VAL A 48 5.27 0.50 7.71
N SER A 49 4.44 0.35 8.76
CA SER A 49 3.89 1.50 9.50
C SER A 49 4.98 2.41 10.05
N GLY A 50 6.09 1.85 10.54
CA GLY A 50 7.26 2.61 11.01
C GLY A 50 7.90 3.45 9.92
N VAL A 51 8.09 2.89 8.72
CA VAL A 51 8.63 3.62 7.56
C VAL A 51 7.73 4.79 7.16
N ILE A 52 6.41 4.55 7.08
CA ILE A 52 5.43 5.59 6.75
C ILE A 52 5.39 6.66 7.84
N SER A 53 5.44 6.24 9.11
CA SER A 53 5.42 7.15 10.26
C SER A 53 6.64 8.06 10.29
N ASP A 54 7.83 7.54 9.96
CA ASP A 54 9.06 8.32 9.86
C ASP A 54 8.96 9.36 8.74
N GLY A 55 8.53 8.95 7.53
CA GLY A 55 8.35 9.88 6.41
C GLY A 55 7.35 10.99 6.72
N ALA A 56 6.19 10.64 7.27
CA ALA A 56 5.18 11.64 7.65
C ALA A 56 5.69 12.63 8.70
N LYS A 57 6.51 12.19 9.66
CA LYS A 57 7.12 13.09 10.66
C LYS A 57 8.09 14.06 10.01
N GLN A 58 8.98 13.58 9.14
CA GLN A 58 9.95 14.43 8.44
C GLN A 58 9.25 15.50 7.59
N MET A 59 8.15 15.15 6.91
CA MET A 59 7.34 16.13 6.18
C MET A 59 6.77 17.23 7.08
N ILE A 60 6.23 16.87 8.24
CA ILE A 60 5.72 17.83 9.23
C ILE A 60 6.85 18.76 9.72
N GLU A 61 8.04 18.20 9.96
CA GLU A 61 9.21 18.96 10.40
C GLU A 61 9.74 19.92 9.32
N HIS A 62 9.65 19.53 8.04
CA HIS A 62 10.08 20.35 6.90
C HIS A 62 9.07 21.40 6.43
N ASP A 63 7.78 21.21 6.71
CA ASP A 63 6.70 22.15 6.37
C ASP A 63 5.80 22.42 7.58
N LEU A 64 6.37 23.16 8.54
CA LEU A 64 5.71 23.52 9.79
C LEU A 64 4.43 24.36 9.60
N GLN A 65 4.32 25.09 8.48
CA GLN A 65 3.15 25.91 8.15
C GLN A 65 2.05 25.12 7.43
N ASN A 66 2.36 23.89 6.96
CA ASN A 66 1.44 23.04 6.19
C ASN A 66 0.93 23.75 4.92
N ASP A 67 1.87 24.43 4.24
CA ASP A 67 1.63 25.20 3.03
C ASP A 67 1.67 24.32 1.77
N CYS A 68 2.29 23.14 1.85
CA CYS A 68 2.37 22.18 0.77
C CYS A 68 1.36 21.03 0.92
N HIS A 69 1.03 20.36 -0.19
CA HIS A 69 0.42 19.04 -0.11
C HIS A 69 1.52 18.00 0.12
N HIS A 70 1.44 17.25 1.21
CA HIS A 70 2.44 16.21 1.51
C HIS A 70 2.09 14.92 0.80
N ALA A 71 3.02 14.39 0.00
CA ALA A 71 2.87 13.09 -0.63
C ALA A 71 4.10 12.20 -0.44
N LEU A 72 3.91 11.02 0.14
CA LEU A 72 5.01 10.13 0.50
C LEU A 72 5.37 9.20 -0.66
N TRP A 73 6.60 9.24 -1.15
CA TRP A 73 7.09 8.27 -2.10
C TRP A 73 7.65 7.05 -1.37
N LEU A 74 6.99 5.92 -1.53
CA LEU A 74 7.38 4.63 -1.00
C LEU A 74 7.89 3.75 -2.14
N HIS A 75 9.17 3.39 -2.11
CA HIS A 75 9.76 2.49 -3.09
C HIS A 75 10.04 1.12 -2.47
N ALA A 76 9.46 0.08 -3.04
CA ALA A 76 9.72 -1.30 -2.67
C ALA A 76 10.88 -1.84 -3.50
N SER A 77 11.84 -2.48 -2.83
CA SER A 77 13.07 -2.99 -3.43
C SER A 77 13.51 -4.30 -2.77
N GLY A 78 14.52 -4.94 -3.35
CA GLY A 78 15.04 -6.22 -2.89
C GLY A 78 14.37 -7.42 -3.57
N TYR A 79 14.66 -8.59 -3.04
CA TYR A 79 14.17 -9.87 -3.52
C TYR A 79 12.66 -10.06 -3.34
N ASP A 80 12.10 -9.54 -2.24
CA ASP A 80 10.66 -9.56 -1.98
C ASP A 80 10.00 -8.23 -2.37
N ALA A 81 10.53 -7.49 -3.35
CA ALA A 81 10.08 -6.14 -3.68
C ALA A 81 8.57 -6.08 -3.96
N HIS A 82 8.02 -7.04 -4.71
CA HIS A 82 6.59 -7.07 -5.01
C HIS A 82 5.74 -7.28 -3.75
N ALA A 83 6.16 -8.19 -2.86
CA ALA A 83 5.48 -8.40 -1.58
C ALA A 83 5.54 -7.15 -0.70
N HIS A 84 6.67 -6.43 -0.71
CA HIS A 84 6.78 -5.14 -0.03
C HIS A 84 5.87 -4.07 -0.62
N TRP A 85 5.77 -4.01 -1.94
CA TRP A 85 4.86 -3.11 -2.65
C TRP A 85 3.40 -3.35 -2.24
N GLU A 86 2.95 -4.60 -2.22
CA GLU A 86 1.60 -4.94 -1.75
C GLU A 86 1.40 -4.61 -0.27
N GLN A 87 2.36 -4.96 0.59
CA GLN A 87 2.29 -4.63 2.03
C GLN A 87 2.17 -3.12 2.27
N LEU A 88 2.86 -2.29 1.47
CA LEU A 88 2.74 -0.82 1.53
C LEU A 88 1.31 -0.38 1.24
N LEU A 89 0.67 -0.93 0.19
CA LEU A 89 -0.72 -0.63 -0.14
C LEU A 89 -1.68 -1.07 0.97
N PHE A 90 -1.52 -2.29 1.48
CA PHE A 90 -2.33 -2.81 2.58
C PHE A 90 -2.18 -1.97 3.85
N THR A 91 -0.97 -1.55 4.22
CA THR A 91 -0.73 -0.71 5.40
C THR A 91 -1.27 0.71 5.22
N LEU A 92 -1.05 1.33 4.04
CA LEU A 92 -1.53 2.69 3.78
C LEU A 92 -3.03 2.81 3.97
N TYR A 93 -3.78 1.82 3.46
CA TYR A 93 -5.23 1.85 3.47
C TYR A 93 -5.89 0.98 4.56
N GLY A 94 -5.15 0.13 5.27
CA GLY A 94 -5.75 -0.80 6.23
C GLY A 94 -6.72 -1.77 5.56
N SER A 95 -6.36 -2.28 4.37
CA SER A 95 -7.30 -3.02 3.52
C SER A 95 -7.49 -4.46 3.95
N GLN A 96 -8.66 -5.01 3.61
CA GLN A 96 -9.01 -6.41 3.83
C GLN A 96 -9.77 -6.96 2.61
N ARG A 97 -9.45 -8.19 2.20
CA ARG A 97 -10.25 -8.91 1.21
C ARG A 97 -11.47 -9.54 1.86
N LEU A 98 -12.63 -9.34 1.27
CA LEU A 98 -13.92 -9.82 1.73
C LEU A 98 -14.58 -10.70 0.67
N VAL A 99 -15.45 -11.60 1.11
CA VAL A 99 -16.27 -12.44 0.25
C VAL A 99 -17.73 -12.25 0.62
N SER A 100 -18.59 -12.16 -0.40
CA SER A 100 -20.04 -12.11 -0.29
C SER A 100 -20.63 -13.15 -1.23
N THR A 101 -21.79 -13.70 -0.90
CA THR A 101 -22.51 -14.62 -1.79
C THR A 101 -23.23 -13.91 -2.93
N GLU A 102 -23.51 -12.61 -2.74
CA GLU A 102 -24.22 -11.76 -3.69
C GLU A 102 -23.28 -11.08 -4.69
N ARG A 103 -21.98 -11.09 -4.40
CA ARG A 103 -20.93 -10.60 -5.29
C ARG A 103 -20.08 -11.79 -5.68
N GLY A 104 -20.10 -12.17 -6.96
CA GLY A 104 -19.44 -13.39 -7.46
C GLY A 104 -17.90 -13.43 -7.34
N ASN A 105 -17.27 -12.41 -6.76
CA ASN A 105 -15.82 -12.28 -6.64
C ASN A 105 -15.41 -11.82 -5.23
N MET A 106 -14.13 -12.04 -4.92
CA MET A 106 -13.48 -11.44 -3.76
C MET A 106 -13.34 -9.93 -3.96
N ILE A 107 -13.82 -9.14 -2.99
CA ILE A 107 -13.82 -7.68 -3.05
C ILE A 107 -12.79 -7.14 -2.08
N LEU A 108 -12.02 -6.14 -2.51
CA LEU A 108 -11.13 -5.41 -1.62
C LEU A 108 -11.93 -4.35 -0.86
N CYS A 109 -11.82 -4.35 0.46
CA CYS A 109 -12.34 -3.30 1.33
C CYS A 109 -11.17 -2.43 1.80
N TYR A 110 -11.21 -1.15 1.50
CA TYR A 110 -10.29 -0.16 2.04
C TYR A 110 -10.78 0.36 3.41
N PHE A 111 -9.84 0.71 4.29
CA PHE A 111 -10.09 1.24 5.64
C PHE A 111 -10.83 0.27 6.58
N PHE A 112 -10.77 -1.03 6.29
CA PHE A 112 -11.36 -2.07 7.14
C PHE A 112 -10.66 -2.13 8.50
N HIS A 113 -9.32 -2.11 8.49
CA HIS A 113 -8.46 -2.03 9.66
C HIS A 113 -7.94 -0.60 9.87
N ASP A 114 -7.24 -0.36 10.98
CA ASP A 114 -6.45 0.86 11.16
C ASP A 114 -5.50 1.06 9.96
N SER A 115 -5.39 2.31 9.50
CA SER A 115 -4.63 2.66 8.30
C SER A 115 -3.76 3.88 8.52
N GLU A 116 -2.62 3.93 7.83
CA GLU A 116 -1.72 5.08 7.94
C GLU A 116 -2.34 6.34 7.30
N PHE A 117 -3.13 6.20 6.23
CA PHE A 117 -3.87 7.33 5.69
C PHE A 117 -4.91 7.90 6.66
N TRP A 118 -5.59 7.06 7.44
CA TRP A 118 -6.47 7.57 8.50
C TRP A 118 -5.66 8.23 9.61
N ARG A 119 -4.58 7.60 10.06
CA ARG A 119 -3.71 8.11 11.12
C ARG A 119 -3.14 9.48 10.77
N TYR A 120 -2.66 9.66 9.54
CA TYR A 120 -2.03 10.87 9.03
C TYR A 120 -2.96 11.72 8.14
N ARG A 121 -4.28 11.59 8.28
CA ARG A 121 -5.29 12.32 7.48
C ARG A 121 -5.19 13.85 7.53
N LYS A 122 -4.50 14.41 8.52
CA LYS A 122 -4.25 15.86 8.62
C LYS A 122 -3.01 16.32 7.85
N THR A 123 -2.18 15.38 7.40
CA THR A 123 -0.83 15.60 6.86
C THR A 123 -0.75 15.04 5.45
N LEU A 124 -0.91 13.72 5.29
CA LEU A 124 -0.69 13.04 4.02
C LEU A 124 -1.89 13.22 3.09
N ALA A 125 -1.66 13.88 1.96
CA ALA A 125 -2.60 13.99 0.86
C ALA A 125 -2.61 12.72 -0.01
N ALA A 126 -1.44 12.15 -0.25
CA ALA A 126 -1.26 10.99 -1.10
C ALA A 126 0.03 10.22 -0.77
N SER A 127 0.22 9.08 -1.42
CA SER A 127 1.49 8.36 -1.46
C SER A 127 1.74 7.80 -2.86
N PHE A 128 2.99 7.88 -3.34
CA PHE A 128 3.45 7.10 -4.48
C PHE A 128 3.92 5.75 -3.95
N VAL A 129 3.46 4.64 -4.53
CA VAL A 129 3.96 3.31 -4.18
C VAL A 129 4.54 2.70 -5.44
N SER A 130 5.85 2.44 -5.42
CA SER A 130 6.60 2.06 -6.61
C SER A 130 7.42 0.80 -6.42
N VAL A 131 7.64 0.07 -7.50
CA VAL A 131 8.46 -1.14 -7.54
C VAL A 131 9.07 -1.32 -8.93
N TRP A 132 10.29 -1.85 -9.00
CA TRP A 132 10.87 -2.28 -10.27
C TRP A 132 10.28 -3.62 -10.68
N GLU A 133 9.76 -3.70 -11.90
CA GLU A 133 9.30 -4.94 -12.52
C GLU A 133 10.47 -5.69 -13.17
N SER A 134 10.28 -6.98 -13.46
CA SER A 134 11.32 -7.87 -13.98
C SER A 134 11.97 -7.43 -15.30
N GLU A 135 11.30 -6.57 -16.07
CA GLU A 135 11.80 -6.04 -17.36
C GLU A 135 12.50 -4.67 -17.23
N GLY A 136 12.79 -4.21 -16.00
CA GLY A 136 13.40 -2.91 -15.75
C GLY A 136 12.43 -1.73 -15.87
N ASN A 137 11.14 -2.00 -16.01
CA ASN A 137 10.09 -0.98 -15.97
C ASN A 137 9.75 -0.62 -14.52
N LEU A 138 9.49 0.66 -14.25
CA LEU A 138 9.05 1.12 -12.93
C LEU A 138 7.52 1.15 -12.89
N SER A 139 6.93 0.33 -12.03
CA SER A 139 5.51 0.39 -11.71
C SER A 139 5.30 1.41 -10.60
N VAL A 140 4.38 2.35 -10.78
CA VAL A 140 4.07 3.41 -9.79
C VAL A 140 2.56 3.54 -9.64
N LYS A 141 2.09 3.53 -8.40
CA LYS A 141 0.71 3.88 -8.04
C LYS A 141 0.66 5.18 -7.26
N LEU A 142 -0.16 6.13 -7.71
CA LEU A 142 -0.53 7.31 -6.93
C LEU A 142 -1.76 6.98 -6.08
N CYS A 143 -1.54 6.78 -4.79
CA CYS A 143 -2.55 6.42 -3.80
C CYS A 143 -3.09 7.67 -3.12
N ILE A 144 -4.39 7.95 -3.26
CA ILE A 144 -5.03 9.13 -2.68
C ILE A 144 -5.54 8.84 -1.27
N ASN A 145 -5.36 9.80 -0.36
CA ASN A 145 -5.98 9.74 0.95
C ASN A 145 -7.38 10.39 0.93
N PRO A 146 -8.48 9.60 0.96
CA PRO A 146 -9.84 10.15 0.91
C PRO A 146 -10.21 10.95 2.18
N HIS A 147 -9.45 10.80 3.27
CA HIS A 147 -9.69 11.51 4.52
C HIS A 147 -8.87 12.80 4.68
N TYR A 148 -8.04 13.14 3.69
CA TYR A 148 -7.29 14.39 3.69
C TYR A 148 -8.22 15.59 3.48
N SER A 149 -8.09 16.61 4.35
CA SER A 149 -9.03 17.74 4.37
C SER A 149 -9.00 18.60 3.11
N LYS A 150 -7.82 18.75 2.49
CA LYS A 150 -7.64 19.50 1.23
C LYS A 150 -7.58 18.58 0.00
N LYS A 151 -8.25 17.41 0.04
CA LYS A 151 -8.19 16.41 -1.05
C LYS A 151 -8.68 16.94 -2.40
N HIS A 152 -9.71 17.79 -2.40
CA HIS A 152 -10.21 18.40 -3.64
C HIS A 152 -9.15 19.27 -4.30
N GLU A 153 -8.45 20.10 -3.50
CA GLU A 153 -7.33 20.91 -4.00
C GLU A 153 -6.18 20.05 -4.54
N PHE A 154 -5.91 18.89 -3.90
CA PHE A 154 -4.91 17.95 -4.41
C PHE A 154 -5.34 17.28 -5.72
N ARG A 155 -6.62 16.92 -5.87
CA ARG A 155 -7.16 16.35 -7.12
C ARG A 155 -7.06 17.32 -8.30
N ASP A 156 -7.13 18.62 -8.04
CA ASP A 156 -6.96 19.66 -9.05
C ASP A 156 -5.48 19.90 -9.45
N SER A 157 -4.53 19.21 -8.81
CA SER A 157 -3.10 19.41 -9.08
C SER A 157 -2.60 18.68 -10.34
N GLU A 158 -1.51 19.18 -10.91
CA GLU A 158 -0.88 18.57 -12.09
C GLU A 158 -0.44 17.13 -11.84
N ILE A 159 0.02 16.81 -10.63
CA ILE A 159 0.55 15.47 -10.31
C ILE A 159 -0.56 14.41 -10.31
N TYR A 160 -1.78 14.79 -9.92
CA TYR A 160 -2.94 13.91 -9.96
C TYR A 160 -3.28 13.53 -11.41
N THR A 161 -3.30 14.53 -12.29
CA THR A 161 -3.66 14.35 -13.71
C THR A 161 -2.57 13.58 -14.47
N ALA A 162 -1.29 13.86 -14.19
CA ALA A 162 -0.15 13.25 -14.85
C ALA A 162 -0.03 11.73 -14.61
N LEU A 163 -0.59 11.22 -13.51
CA LEU A 163 -0.52 9.81 -13.12
C LEU A 163 -1.88 9.09 -13.15
N SER A 164 -2.80 9.56 -13.98
CA SER A 164 -4.13 8.96 -14.17
C SER A 164 -4.11 7.44 -14.41
N ASN A 165 -3.15 6.92 -15.17
CA ASN A 165 -3.02 5.48 -15.45
C ASN A 165 -2.56 4.64 -14.24
N GLY A 166 -1.95 5.27 -13.22
CA GLY A 166 -1.50 4.63 -11.98
C GLY A 166 -2.29 5.08 -10.75
N LEU A 167 -3.44 5.72 -10.97
CA LEU A 167 -4.21 6.33 -9.89
C LEU A 167 -4.97 5.26 -9.09
N LEU A 168 -4.86 5.35 -7.76
CA LEU A 168 -5.67 4.59 -6.82
C LEU A 168 -6.43 5.61 -5.96
N ASP A 169 -7.66 5.90 -6.40
CA ASP A 169 -8.58 6.80 -5.72
C ASP A 169 -9.81 6.02 -5.25
N VAL A 170 -9.85 5.70 -3.95
CA VAL A 170 -10.84 4.79 -3.36
C VAL A 170 -12.28 5.27 -3.57
N GLU A 171 -12.51 6.59 -3.54
CA GLU A 171 -13.86 7.14 -3.77
C GLU A 171 -14.31 6.87 -5.22
N GLN A 172 -13.42 7.03 -6.21
CA GLN A 172 -13.74 6.74 -7.61
C GLN A 172 -13.94 5.24 -7.87
N MET A 173 -13.10 4.40 -7.25
CA MET A 173 -13.22 2.94 -7.38
C MET A 173 -14.49 2.40 -6.71
N GLU A 174 -14.92 3.02 -5.60
CA GLU A 174 -16.19 2.68 -4.95
C GLU A 174 -17.38 3.05 -5.83
N ASP A 175 -17.38 4.23 -6.46
CA ASP A 175 -18.42 4.65 -7.40
C ASP A 175 -18.54 3.68 -8.58
N GLY A 176 -17.40 3.14 -9.05
CA GLY A 176 -17.31 2.07 -10.04
C GLY A 176 -17.75 0.68 -9.54
N GLN A 177 -18.09 0.54 -8.25
CA GLN A 177 -18.44 -0.70 -7.56
C GLN A 177 -17.33 -1.78 -7.57
N GLU A 178 -16.07 -1.39 -7.75
CA GLU A 178 -14.93 -2.30 -7.79
C GLU A 178 -14.46 -2.71 -6.40
N VAL A 179 -14.69 -1.84 -5.41
CA VAL A 179 -14.18 -1.98 -4.05
C VAL A 179 -15.22 -1.56 -3.04
N PHE A 180 -15.01 -1.95 -1.79
CA PHE A 180 -15.71 -1.39 -0.65
C PHE A 180 -14.85 -0.35 0.04
N PHE A 181 -15.49 0.71 0.52
CA PHE A 181 -14.87 1.76 1.30
C PHE A 181 -15.56 1.86 2.66
N MET A 182 -14.79 1.60 3.72
CA MET A 182 -15.22 1.81 5.09
C MET A 182 -14.96 3.27 5.51
N ASP A 183 -15.92 4.13 5.23
CA ASP A 183 -15.96 5.56 5.61
C ASP A 183 -16.74 5.81 6.92
N GLY A 184 -17.28 4.75 7.52
CA GLY A 184 -17.99 4.78 8.79
C GLY A 184 -17.11 5.14 10.00
N LYS A 185 -17.79 5.43 11.12
CA LYS A 185 -17.15 5.73 12.42
C LYS A 185 -17.07 4.52 13.36
N CYS A 186 -17.27 3.31 12.85
CA CYS A 186 -17.16 2.10 13.66
C CYS A 186 -15.73 1.89 14.17
N ASP A 187 -15.60 1.15 15.28
CA ASP A 187 -14.30 0.77 15.81
C ASP A 187 -13.66 -0.26 14.87
N ARG A 188 -12.57 0.14 14.21
CA ARG A 188 -11.83 -0.68 13.25
C ARG A 188 -11.17 -1.90 13.90
N LYS A 189 -11.05 -1.93 15.23
CA LYS A 189 -10.58 -3.12 15.98
C LYS A 189 -11.68 -4.18 16.11
N ASP A 190 -12.94 -3.79 16.01
CA ASP A 190 -14.06 -4.71 16.00
C ASP A 190 -14.50 -4.98 14.55
N SER A 191 -13.90 -6.03 13.97
CA SER A 191 -14.23 -6.46 12.61
C SER A 191 -15.70 -6.82 12.42
N ARG A 192 -16.45 -7.21 13.47
CA ARG A 192 -17.90 -7.44 13.34
C ARG A 192 -18.64 -6.14 13.08
N SER A 193 -18.34 -5.10 13.84
CA SER A 193 -18.95 -3.78 13.64
C SER A 193 -18.70 -3.22 12.24
N VAL A 194 -17.48 -3.46 11.70
CA VAL A 194 -17.13 -3.08 10.33
C VAL A 194 -17.94 -3.88 9.30
N ILE A 195 -18.04 -5.20 9.46
CA ILE A 195 -18.82 -6.05 8.56
C ILE A 195 -20.31 -5.67 8.58
N GLU A 196 -20.88 -5.42 9.76
CA GLU A 196 -22.29 -5.00 9.89
C GLU A 196 -22.54 -3.66 9.20
N TYR A 197 -21.63 -2.69 9.38
CA TYR A 197 -21.69 -1.42 8.68
C TYR A 197 -21.66 -1.61 7.15
N LEU A 198 -20.71 -2.39 6.64
CA LEU A 198 -20.57 -2.63 5.19
C LEU A 198 -21.79 -3.38 4.63
N ARG A 199 -22.32 -4.37 5.35
CA ARG A 199 -23.54 -5.07 4.98
C ARG A 199 -24.73 -4.13 4.87
N ALA A 200 -24.88 -3.20 5.82
CA ALA A 200 -25.92 -2.19 5.77
C ALA A 200 -25.70 -1.21 4.61
N LYS A 201 -24.47 -0.69 4.43
CA LYS A 201 -24.11 0.28 3.38
C LYS A 201 -24.37 -0.26 1.97
N TYR A 202 -24.01 -1.51 1.71
CA TYR A 202 -24.12 -2.14 0.39
C TYR A 202 -25.31 -3.10 0.24
N ALA A 203 -26.23 -3.12 1.20
CA ALA A 203 -27.41 -3.99 1.21
C ALA A 203 -27.09 -5.49 0.99
N LEU A 204 -26.11 -6.01 1.75
CA LEU A 204 -25.65 -7.40 1.66
C LEU A 204 -26.20 -8.24 2.82
N ASN A 205 -26.77 -9.39 2.48
CA ASN A 205 -27.20 -10.40 3.45
C ASN A 205 -26.02 -11.19 4.00
N HIS A 206 -24.94 -11.33 3.23
CA HIS A 206 -23.73 -12.01 3.69
C HIS A 206 -22.47 -11.27 3.25
N LEU A 207 -21.59 -11.07 4.23
CA LEU A 207 -20.23 -10.60 4.04
C LEU A 207 -19.34 -11.21 5.12
N GLN A 208 -18.18 -11.71 4.74
CA GLN A 208 -17.18 -12.24 5.67
C GLN A 208 -15.77 -11.87 5.23
N THR A 209 -14.84 -11.86 6.18
CA THR A 209 -13.42 -11.72 5.88
C THR A 209 -12.90 -12.98 5.20
N PHE A 210 -11.97 -12.79 4.28
CA PHE A 210 -11.23 -13.87 3.67
C PHE A 210 -9.76 -13.69 4.00
N ASP A 211 -9.27 -14.46 4.96
CA ASP A 211 -7.86 -14.51 5.34
C ASP A 211 -7.29 -15.87 4.93
N MET A 212 -6.73 -15.94 3.71
CA MET A 212 -5.98 -17.12 3.29
C MET A 212 -4.52 -17.07 3.69
N GLY A 213 -4.12 -16.19 4.61
CA GLY A 213 -2.70 -15.99 4.91
C GLY A 213 -1.95 -15.77 3.60
N TYR A 214 -2.37 -14.76 2.82
CA TYR A 214 -1.76 -14.46 1.53
C TYR A 214 -0.24 -14.39 1.71
N GLN A 215 0.43 -15.40 1.20
CA GLN A 215 1.86 -15.59 1.38
C GLN A 215 2.51 -15.39 0.03
N TYR A 216 3.42 -14.42 -0.05
CA TYR A 216 4.40 -14.44 -1.11
C TYR A 216 5.40 -15.56 -0.80
N ALA A 217 5.47 -16.56 -1.67
CA ALA A 217 6.40 -17.66 -1.57
C ALA A 217 7.52 -17.47 -2.60
N GLY A 218 8.76 -17.36 -2.12
CA GLY A 218 9.96 -17.32 -2.95
C GLY A 218 10.80 -18.55 -2.71
N MET A 219 11.25 -19.20 -3.78
CA MET A 219 12.22 -20.29 -3.74
C MET A 219 13.53 -19.85 -4.38
N TRP A 220 14.63 -20.11 -3.67
CA TRP A 220 15.97 -19.88 -4.18
C TRP A 220 16.61 -21.23 -4.52
N VAL A 221 17.03 -21.39 -5.77
CA VAL A 221 17.75 -22.58 -6.22
C VAL A 221 19.11 -22.12 -6.74
N GLN A 222 20.16 -22.78 -6.28
CA GLN A 222 21.49 -22.59 -6.84
C GLN A 222 21.49 -23.17 -8.25
N GLN A 223 21.68 -22.33 -9.27
CA GLN A 223 21.93 -22.83 -10.62
C GLN A 223 23.31 -23.50 -10.60
N SER A 224 23.34 -24.82 -10.82
CA SER A 224 24.56 -25.48 -11.25
C SER A 224 24.89 -24.95 -12.64
N GLU A 225 26.05 -24.32 -12.79
CA GLU A 225 26.65 -24.20 -14.12
C GLU A 225 26.95 -25.63 -14.57
N ASP A 226 26.07 -26.18 -15.40
CA ASP A 226 26.39 -27.39 -16.14
C ASP A 226 27.62 -27.06 -16.99
N SER A 227 28.69 -27.78 -16.65
CA SER A 227 29.94 -27.93 -17.38
C SER A 227 29.75 -27.64 -18.86
N LYS A 228 30.37 -26.56 -19.35
CA LYS A 228 30.83 -26.51 -20.74
C LYS A 228 31.79 -27.69 -20.88
N GLY A 229 31.26 -28.78 -21.44
CA GLY A 229 32.06 -29.91 -21.86
C GLY A 229 33.02 -29.45 -22.94
N ASP A 230 34.30 -29.70 -22.68
CA ASP A 230 35.31 -30.02 -23.67
C ASP A 230 36.06 -31.27 -23.16
#